data_AF-A0A8S3ZYI1-F1
#
_entry.id   AF-A0A8S3ZYI1-F1
#
_cell.length_a   1.000
_cell.length_b   1.000
_cell.length_c   1.000
_cell.angle_alpha   90.00
_cell.angle_beta   90.00
_cell.angle_gamma   90.00
#
_symmetry.space_group_name_H-M   'P 1'
#
loop_
_entity.id
_entity.type
_entity.pdbx_description
1 polymer ?
#
loop_
_entity_poly.entity_id
_entity_poly.type
_entity_poly.pdbx_seq_one_letter_code
_entity_poly.pdbx_strand_id
1 'polypeptide(L)'
;GWGCGYRTLQTICSWVRHHNLSSAAASGSHQNSSVASIFQIQEALVEMGDKPSSFVHSRQWIGSFEVCLALDHFYDVPCKILHIDKGVNISQFMPELCEHFKTVGSPVMMGGESDNSSKGIMGARMSDPALLVV
;
A
#
# COMPACT_ATOMS: atom_id res chain seq x y z
N GLY A 1 -6.76 3.30 -16.63
CA GLY A 1 -7.89 3.10 -15.70
C GLY A 1 -7.64 3.91 -14.43
N TRP A 2 -8.51 3.85 -13.41
CA TRP A 2 -8.38 4.67 -12.18
C TRP A 2 -8.21 3.84 -10.88
N GLY A 3 -8.45 2.54 -10.97
CA GLY A 3 -8.52 1.65 -9.80
C GLY A 3 -7.19 1.05 -9.35
N CYS A 4 -6.07 1.33 -10.04
CA CYS A 4 -4.80 0.64 -9.78
C CYS A 4 -4.33 0.84 -8.33
N GLY A 5 -4.28 2.08 -7.84
CA GLY A 5 -3.87 2.38 -6.46
C GLY A 5 -4.71 1.64 -5.43
N TYR A 6 -6.03 1.58 -5.65
CA TYR A 6 -6.94 0.82 -4.80
C TYR A 6 -6.65 -0.68 -4.81
N ARG A 7 -6.34 -1.28 -5.97
CA ARG A 7 -6.00 -2.71 -6.03
C ARG A 7 -4.67 -3.01 -5.37
N THR A 8 -3.67 -2.15 -5.53
CA THR A 8 -2.40 -2.28 -4.80
C THR A 8 -2.62 -2.19 -3.29
N LEU A 9 -3.41 -1.22 -2.83
CA LEU A 9 -3.80 -1.11 -1.42
C LEU A 9 -4.52 -2.37 -0.92
N GLN A 10 -5.50 -2.89 -1.67
CA GLN A 10 -6.24 -4.10 -1.28
C GLN A 10 -5.32 -5.33 -1.16
N THR A 11 -4.30 -5.44 -2.00
CA THR A 11 -3.28 -6.49 -1.87
C THR A 11 -2.48 -6.33 -0.58
N ILE A 12 -2.07 -5.11 -0.23
CA ILE A 12 -1.36 -4.82 1.04
C ILE A 12 -2.28 -5.10 2.24
N CYS A 13 -3.53 -4.65 2.20
CA CYS A 13 -4.54 -4.94 3.23
C CYS A 13 -4.72 -6.46 3.44
N SER A 14 -4.74 -7.23 2.36
CA SER A 14 -4.81 -8.69 2.44
C SER A 14 -3.60 -9.28 3.19
N TRP A 15 -2.39 -8.80 2.88
CA TRP A 15 -1.17 -9.20 3.57
C TRP A 15 -1.20 -8.84 5.06
N VAL A 16 -1.57 -7.60 5.40
CA VAL A 16 -1.67 -7.13 6.80
C VAL A 16 -2.67 -7.97 7.59
N ARG A 17 -3.83 -8.28 7.00
CA ARG A 17 -4.84 -9.15 7.62
C ARG A 17 -4.28 -10.55 7.90
N HIS A 18 -3.62 -11.16 6.92
CA HIS A 18 -3.03 -12.49 7.11
C HIS A 18 -1.94 -12.50 8.19
N HIS A 19 -1.10 -11.45 8.26
CA HIS A 19 -0.05 -11.30 9.25
C HIS A 19 -0.60 -10.99 10.66
N ASN A 20 -1.66 -10.20 10.76
CA ASN A 20 -2.32 -9.91 12.04
C ASN A 20 -3.13 -11.11 12.54
N LEU A 21 -3.76 -11.89 11.66
CA LEU A 21 -4.47 -13.12 12.03
C LEU A 21 -3.52 -14.21 12.55
N SER A 22 -2.33 -14.36 11.96
CA SER A 22 -1.31 -15.29 12.49
C SER A 22 -0.80 -14.84 13.86
N SER A 23 -0.79 -13.53 14.13
CA SER A 23 -0.39 -12.96 15.42
C SER A 23 -1.52 -13.01 16.47
N ALA A 24 -2.78 -12.81 16.06
CA ALA A 24 -3.97 -12.75 16.92
C ALA A 24 -4.63 -14.11 17.20
N ALA A 25 -4.30 -15.17 16.44
CA ALA A 25 -4.65 -16.54 16.82
C ALA A 25 -4.08 -16.95 18.20
N ALA A 26 -3.12 -16.19 18.73
CA ALA A 26 -2.62 -16.31 20.10
C ALA A 26 -3.46 -15.55 21.16
N SER A 27 -4.36 -14.63 20.77
CA SER A 27 -5.08 -13.72 21.68
C SER A 27 -6.62 -13.76 21.59
N GLY A 28 -7.22 -14.62 20.75
CA GLY A 28 -8.63 -14.99 20.83
C GLY A 28 -9.66 -13.94 20.35
N SER A 29 -9.22 -12.77 19.87
CA SER A 29 -10.11 -11.73 19.33
C SER A 29 -10.16 -11.78 17.79
N HIS A 30 -11.06 -12.57 17.21
CA HIS A 30 -11.25 -12.62 15.77
C HIS A 30 -12.22 -11.53 15.28
N GLN A 31 -11.71 -10.32 15.03
CA GLN A 31 -12.39 -9.38 14.13
C GLN A 31 -12.10 -9.80 12.69
N ASN A 32 -12.98 -10.63 12.12
CA ASN A 32 -12.90 -11.09 10.74
C ASN A 32 -13.50 -10.05 9.78
N SER A 33 -12.93 -8.84 9.73
CA SER A 33 -13.33 -7.83 8.74
C SER A 33 -12.72 -8.20 7.39
N SER A 34 -13.49 -8.11 6.30
CA SER A 34 -13.00 -8.33 4.93
C SER A 34 -12.04 -7.21 4.48
N VAL A 35 -11.27 -7.42 3.41
CA VAL A 35 -10.51 -6.33 2.79
C VAL A 35 -11.47 -5.22 2.36
N ALA A 36 -11.18 -3.98 2.73
CA ALA A 36 -12.00 -2.82 2.42
C ALA A 36 -12.28 -2.70 0.91
N SER A 37 -13.54 -2.43 0.57
CA SER A 37 -13.96 -2.09 -0.79
C SER A 37 -13.42 -0.72 -1.21
N ILE A 38 -13.42 -0.44 -2.52
CA ILE A 38 -13.05 0.89 -3.04
C ILE A 38 -13.90 1.99 -2.40
N PHE A 39 -15.19 1.72 -2.21
CA PHE A 39 -16.11 2.66 -1.59
C PHE A 39 -15.72 2.98 -0.14
N GLN A 40 -15.44 1.96 0.67
CA GLN A 40 -14.98 2.15 2.05
C GLN A 40 -13.65 2.90 2.12
N ILE A 41 -12.73 2.65 1.19
CA ILE A 41 -11.47 3.41 1.09
C ILE A 41 -11.75 4.88 0.80
N GLN A 42 -12.70 5.19 -0.08
CA GLN A 42 -13.08 6.58 -0.37
C GLN A 42 -13.75 7.26 0.82
N GLU A 43 -14.64 6.55 1.52
CA GLU A 43 -15.28 7.07 2.75
C GLU A 43 -14.24 7.38 3.83
N ALA A 44 -13.28 6.48 4.07
CA ALA A 44 -12.20 6.71 5.04
C ALA A 44 -11.36 7.94 4.71
N LEU A 45 -11.03 8.17 3.43
CA LEU A 45 -10.27 9.35 3.01
C LEU A 45 -11.06 10.66 3.19
N VAL A 46 -12.39 10.61 3.06
CA VAL A 46 -13.25 11.77 3.38
C VAL A 46 -13.38 11.97 4.88
N GLU A 47 -13.55 10.88 5.65
CA GLU A 47 -13.65 10.92 7.11
C GLU A 47 -12.39 11.52 7.76
N MET A 48 -11.21 11.18 7.23
CA MET A 48 -9.93 11.76 7.66
C MET A 48 -9.71 13.20 7.19
N GLY A 49 -10.60 13.75 6.35
CA GLY A 49 -10.49 15.10 5.82
C GLY A 49 -9.46 15.28 4.69
N ASP A 50 -8.90 14.19 4.15
CA ASP A 50 -7.97 14.23 3.00
C ASP A 50 -8.69 14.59 1.69
N LYS A 51 -9.95 14.13 1.55
CA LYS A 51 -10.76 14.33 0.34
C LYS A 51 -12.10 15.01 0.64
N PRO A 52 -12.66 15.77 -0.33
CA PRO A 52 -14.01 16.31 -0.21
C PRO A 52 -15.06 15.20 -0.30
N SER A 53 -16.28 15.45 0.21
CA SER A 53 -17.39 14.48 0.15
C SER A 53 -17.75 14.00 -1.27
N SER A 54 -17.49 14.82 -2.29
CA SER A 54 -17.67 14.45 -3.70
C SER A 54 -16.73 13.34 -4.21
N PHE A 55 -15.70 12.99 -3.43
CA PHE A 55 -14.75 11.93 -3.76
C PHE A 55 -15.37 10.54 -3.63
N VAL A 56 -16.32 10.36 -2.73
CA VAL A 56 -17.05 9.10 -2.54
C VAL A 56 -17.88 8.78 -3.80
N HIS A 57 -17.82 7.52 -4.26
CA HIS A 57 -18.36 7.05 -5.54
C HIS A 57 -17.71 7.65 -6.80
N SER A 58 -16.66 8.47 -6.64
CA SER A 58 -15.92 8.98 -7.79
C SER A 58 -15.07 7.88 -8.45
N ARG A 59 -14.57 8.19 -9.65
CA ARG A 59 -13.56 7.39 -10.35
C ARG A 59 -12.17 8.02 -10.26
N GLN A 60 -11.90 8.78 -9.20
CA GLN A 60 -10.61 9.40 -8.98
C GLN A 60 -9.59 8.36 -8.48
N TRP A 61 -8.34 8.49 -8.93
CA TRP A 61 -7.24 7.65 -8.49
C TRP A 61 -6.77 8.04 -7.09
N ILE A 62 -6.01 7.14 -6.45
CA ILE A 62 -5.30 7.38 -5.19
C ILE A 62 -3.82 7.07 -5.36
N GLY A 63 -2.96 7.81 -4.67
CA GLY A 63 -1.51 7.66 -4.70
C GLY A 63 -0.96 6.99 -3.45
N SER A 64 0.37 6.99 -3.34
CA SER A 64 1.06 6.36 -2.21
C SER A 64 0.69 7.01 -0.86
N PHE A 65 0.42 8.31 -0.85
CA PHE A 65 0.04 9.03 0.35
C PHE A 65 -1.33 8.58 0.89
N GLU A 66 -2.37 8.57 0.03
CA GLU A 66 -3.69 8.08 0.43
C GLU A 66 -3.67 6.60 0.81
N VAL A 67 -2.82 5.79 0.18
CA VAL A 67 -2.61 4.40 0.59
C VAL A 67 -2.03 4.28 2.00
N CYS A 68 -1.08 5.15 2.38
CA CYS A 68 -0.57 5.20 3.75
C CYS A 68 -1.66 5.58 4.75
N LEU A 69 -2.44 6.62 4.45
CA LEU A 69 -3.56 7.05 5.31
C LEU A 69 -4.59 5.93 5.50
N ALA A 70 -4.94 5.22 4.42
CA ALA A 70 -5.90 4.13 4.50
C ALA A 70 -5.37 2.95 5.32
N LEU A 71 -4.08 2.60 5.21
CA LEU A 71 -3.48 1.53 6.00
C LEU A 71 -3.45 1.85 7.50
N ASP A 72 -3.10 3.09 7.84
CA ASP A 72 -3.14 3.60 9.21
C ASP A 72 -4.57 3.56 9.75
N HIS A 73 -5.54 4.10 9.01
CA HIS A 73 -6.95 4.13 9.42
C HIS A 73 -7.55 2.73 9.64
N PHE A 74 -7.30 1.77 8.74
CA PHE A 74 -7.92 0.44 8.83
C PHE A 74 -7.19 -0.54 9.75
N TYR A 75 -5.88 -0.37 9.95
CA TYR A 75 -5.05 -1.38 10.62
C TYR A 75 -4.04 -0.84 11.64
N ASP A 76 -3.98 0.48 11.86
CA ASP A 76 -2.99 1.13 12.73
C ASP A 76 -1.54 0.78 12.31
N VAL A 77 -1.32 0.72 11.00
CA VAL A 77 -0.01 0.36 10.41
C VAL A 77 0.72 1.62 9.93
N PRO A 78 1.84 1.98 10.60
CA PRO A 78 2.64 3.11 10.15
C PRO A 78 3.33 2.79 8.81
N CYS A 79 3.38 3.78 7.93
CA CYS A 79 3.96 3.64 6.60
C CYS A 79 5.12 4.63 6.40
N LYS A 80 6.09 4.26 5.55
CA LYS A 80 7.18 5.13 5.12
C LYS A 80 7.07 5.36 3.62
N ILE A 81 7.13 6.63 3.19
CA ILE A 81 7.17 7.01 1.77
C ILE A 81 8.61 7.27 1.36
N LEU A 82 9.06 6.60 0.31
CA LEU A 82 10.32 6.88 -0.38
C LEU A 82 10.01 7.70 -1.64
N HIS A 83 10.43 8.96 -1.65
CA HIS A 83 10.27 9.82 -2.83
C HIS A 83 11.44 9.59 -3.79
N ILE A 84 11.13 9.24 -5.05
CA ILE A 84 12.13 8.95 -6.09
C ILE A 84 11.80 9.81 -7.31
N ASP A 85 12.57 10.88 -7.52
CA ASP A 85 12.31 11.87 -8.58
C ASP A 85 12.33 11.29 -10.00
N LYS A 86 13.19 10.29 -10.23
CA LYS A 86 13.36 9.63 -11.53
C LYS A 86 13.54 8.14 -11.34
N GLY A 87 12.89 7.31 -12.16
CA GLY A 87 12.99 5.85 -12.07
C GLY A 87 14.43 5.32 -12.14
N VAL A 88 15.34 6.01 -12.84
CA VAL A 88 16.77 5.65 -12.88
C VAL A 88 17.47 5.73 -11.52
N ASN A 89 16.90 6.49 -10.57
CA ASN A 89 17.44 6.65 -9.22
C ASN A 89 17.02 5.51 -8.28
N ILE A 90 16.15 4.58 -8.71
CA ILE A 90 15.66 3.49 -7.85
C ILE A 90 16.80 2.63 -7.29
N SER A 91 17.91 2.50 -8.02
CA SER A 91 19.12 1.80 -7.59
C SER A 91 19.68 2.34 -6.27
N GLN A 92 19.50 3.63 -5.98
CA GLN A 92 19.95 4.25 -4.73
C GLN A 92 19.12 3.80 -3.52
N PHE A 93 17.87 3.39 -3.74
CA PHE A 93 16.92 2.93 -2.72
C PHE A 93 16.85 1.40 -2.62
N MET A 94 17.53 0.67 -3.51
CA MET A 94 17.56 -0.81 -3.46
C MET A 94 18.06 -1.37 -2.12
N PRO A 95 19.09 -0.81 -1.44
CA PRO A 95 19.49 -1.29 -0.12
C PRO A 95 18.36 -1.21 0.90
N GLU A 96 17.63 -0.10 0.91
CA GLU A 96 16.51 0.13 1.81
C GLU A 96 15.31 -0.80 1.49
N LEU A 97 14.97 -0.97 0.21
CA LEU A 97 13.93 -1.90 -0.22
C LEU A 97 14.26 -3.34 0.17
N CYS A 98 15.51 -3.77 -0.06
CA CYS A 98 15.94 -5.10 0.34
C CYS A 98 15.91 -5.29 1.87
N GLU A 99 16.25 -4.27 2.65
CA GLU A 99 16.16 -4.33 4.10
C GLU A 99 14.70 -4.38 4.59
N HIS A 100 13.80 -3.61 3.98
CA HIS A 100 12.36 -3.68 4.22
C HIS A 100 11.81 -5.09 4.01
N PHE A 101 12.15 -5.75 2.89
CA PHE A 101 11.68 -7.12 2.63
C PHE A 101 12.27 -8.16 3.58
N LYS A 102 13.45 -7.91 4.18
CA LYS A 102 14.05 -8.81 5.19
C LYS A 102 13.45 -8.63 6.58
N THR A 103 13.12 -7.39 6.95
CA THR A 103 12.74 -7.04 8.34
C THR A 103 11.23 -6.96 8.52
N VAL A 104 10.51 -6.39 7.55
CA VAL A 104 9.06 -6.20 7.58
C VAL A 104 8.37 -7.20 6.64
N GLY A 105 8.89 -7.37 5.42
CA GLY A 105 8.37 -8.35 4.45
C GLY A 105 7.04 -7.99 3.80
N SER A 106 6.50 -6.78 4.02
CA SER A 106 5.22 -6.35 3.44
C SER A 106 5.37 -5.94 1.97
N PRO A 107 4.31 -6.12 1.14
CA PRO A 107 4.28 -5.57 -0.21
C PRO A 107 4.40 -4.04 -0.19
N VAL A 108 5.09 -3.47 -1.18
CA VAL A 108 5.30 -2.02 -1.30
C VAL A 108 4.52 -1.48 -2.50
N MET A 109 3.77 -0.39 -2.32
CA MET A 109 3.19 0.33 -3.45
C MET A 109 4.24 1.23 -4.10
N MET A 110 4.44 1.07 -5.40
CA MET A 110 5.10 2.06 -6.25
C MET A 110 4.02 2.89 -6.94
N GLY A 111 3.92 4.17 -6.55
CA GLY A 111 3.12 5.15 -7.26
C GLY A 111 3.81 5.56 -8.56
N GLY A 112 3.04 5.75 -9.63
CA GLY A 112 3.54 6.20 -10.91
C GLY A 112 2.88 7.51 -11.31
N GLU A 113 3.60 8.63 -11.18
CA GLU A 113 3.10 9.93 -11.62
C GLU A 113 3.11 10.05 -13.16
N SER A 114 4.18 9.57 -13.80
CA SER A 114 4.37 9.70 -15.24
C SER A 114 3.65 8.65 -16.08
N ASP A 115 3.37 7.46 -15.53
CA ASP A 115 2.75 6.36 -16.26
C ASP A 115 1.29 6.07 -15.81
N ASN A 116 0.78 6.84 -14.85
CA ASN A 116 -0.56 6.71 -14.27
C ASN A 116 -0.88 5.26 -13.81
N SER A 117 0.13 4.52 -13.36
CA SER A 117 -0.01 3.12 -12.95
C SER A 117 0.69 2.87 -11.63
N SER A 118 -0.09 2.57 -10.59
CA SER A 118 0.47 1.93 -9.41
C SER A 118 0.95 0.50 -9.75
N LYS A 119 1.94 0.04 -8.99
CA LYS A 119 2.54 -1.30 -9.07
C LYS A 119 2.76 -1.82 -7.65
N GLY A 120 2.50 -3.10 -7.42
CA GLY A 120 2.83 -3.76 -6.16
C GLY A 120 4.22 -4.42 -6.26
N ILE A 121 5.18 -3.96 -5.48
CA ILE A 121 6.49 -4.60 -5.36
C ILE A 121 6.40 -5.70 -4.29
N MET A 122 6.77 -6.92 -4.67
CA MET A 122 6.74 -8.11 -3.80
C MET A 122 8.13 -8.58 -3.36
N GLY A 123 9.19 -8.01 -3.94
CA GLY A 123 10.56 -8.35 -3.59
C GLY A 123 11.57 -7.50 -4.34
N ALA A 124 12.79 -7.45 -3.80
CA ALA A 124 13.92 -6.74 -4.36
C ALA A 124 15.20 -7.59 -4.24
N ARG A 125 16.08 -7.51 -5.24
CA ARG A 125 17.37 -8.22 -5.27
C ARG A 125 18.52 -7.24 -5.53
N MET A 126 19.62 -7.33 -4.77
CA MET A 126 20.78 -6.43 -4.89
C MET A 126 21.86 -6.87 -5.89
N SER A 127 22.20 -8.17 -5.95
CA SER A 127 23.35 -8.66 -6.72
C SER A 127 23.19 -8.51 -8.23
N ASP A 128 21.95 -8.43 -8.69
CA ASP A 128 21.51 -8.08 -10.03
C ASP A 128 20.19 -7.29 -9.84
N PRO A 129 20.27 -5.94 -9.72
CA PRO A 129 19.19 -5.08 -9.29
C PRO A 129 17.89 -5.34 -10.03
N ALA A 130 16.91 -5.91 -9.32
CA ALA A 130 15.62 -6.27 -9.90
C ALA A 130 14.52 -6.15 -8.85
N LEU A 131 13.32 -5.81 -9.33
CA LEU A 131 12.09 -5.76 -8.55
C LEU A 131 11.12 -6.80 -9.08
N LEU A 132 10.51 -7.54 -8.16
CA LEU A 132 9.36 -8.39 -8.48
C LEU A 132 8.10 -7.52 -8.39
N VAL A 133 7.42 -7.33 -9.52
CA VAL A 133 6.28 -6.42 -9.65
C VAL A 133 5.01 -7.20 -10.00
N VAL A 134 3.89 -6.81 -9.39
CA VAL A 134 2.52 -7.32 -9.61
C VAL A 134 1.58 -6.15 -9.91
#